data_AF-A0A562WCN3-F1
#
_entry.id   AF-A0A562WCN3-F1
#
_cell.length_a   1.000
_cell.length_b   1.000
_cell.length_c   1.000
_cell.angle_alpha   90.00
_cell.angle_beta   90.00
_cell.angle_gamma   90.00
#
_symmetry.space_group_name_H-M   'P 1'
#
loop_
_entity.id
_entity.type
_entity.pdbx_description
1 polymer ?
#
loop_
_entity_poly.entity_id
_entity_poly.type
_entity_poly.pdbx_seq_one_letter_code
_entity_poly.pdbx_strand_id
1 'polypeptide(L)'
;MTVRRSPSSRRCARTRPPLNHSFKVKGRGRPKAKRKKDALPSLEYTTRGFRITDGRLCLPGKVTVPVVWSRDLPSDPTSVRVYRDSLGHWYASFVVRRDQAETPKADLPGIGVDWGVKTTATTTNPVFDLPHLGHRKRCAAELAKAQRAIGACKRELVERGTRAGRKVVLVPPAYTTMTCSACGERANLRLGLGVRIFECAACGHTACRDRNAARTILATAERRRASADDVRHLIASFRDGGSGAVRAGNPEPGPGGKSPGCIRGDR
;
A
#
# COMPACT_ATOMS: atom_id res chain seq x y z
N MET A 1 -17.96 -13.63 11.74
CA MET A 1 -16.69 -13.22 11.11
C MET A 1 -16.77 -11.78 10.59
N THR A 2 -15.61 -11.13 10.44
CA THR A 2 -15.37 -9.72 10.01
C THR A 2 -15.34 -8.66 11.12
N VAL A 3 -14.16 -8.49 11.71
CA VAL A 3 -13.74 -7.25 12.40
C VAL A 3 -13.41 -6.23 11.31
N ARG A 4 -14.31 -5.28 11.04
CA ARG A 4 -13.96 -4.09 10.24
C ARG A 4 -13.40 -3.02 11.17
N ARG A 5 -12.19 -2.58 10.83
CA ARG A 5 -11.43 -1.49 11.43
C ARG A 5 -12.26 -0.20 11.43
N SER A 6 -12.34 0.49 12.56
CA SER A 6 -12.53 1.94 12.60
C SER A 6 -11.16 2.59 12.81
N PRO A 7 -10.76 3.59 12.03
CA PRO A 7 -9.66 4.47 12.37
C PRO A 7 -10.24 5.65 13.17
N SER A 8 -10.06 5.69 14.49
CA SER A 8 -10.32 6.93 15.24
C SER A 8 -9.08 7.81 15.24
N SER A 9 -9.05 8.76 14.31
CA SER A 9 -8.43 10.07 14.53
C SER A 9 -9.39 11.12 13.98
N ARG A 10 -9.98 11.94 14.84
CA ARG A 10 -10.88 13.03 14.40
C ARG A 10 -10.06 14.14 13.72
N ARG A 11 -10.70 14.71 12.70
CA ARG A 11 -10.30 15.80 11.79
C ARG A 11 -9.11 15.50 10.87
N CYS A 12 -9.47 15.03 9.68
CA CYS A 12 -8.75 15.39 8.47
C CYS A 12 -9.77 16.00 7.51
N ALA A 13 -9.82 17.34 7.44
CA ALA A 13 -10.08 17.99 6.16
C ALA A 13 -8.88 17.69 5.25
N ARG A 14 -8.80 16.45 4.78
CA ARG A 14 -7.98 16.05 3.64
C ARG A 14 -8.97 15.63 2.58
N THR A 15 -9.17 16.52 1.63
CA THR A 15 -9.71 16.20 0.31
C THR A 15 -9.11 14.86 -0.13
N ARG A 16 -9.95 13.80 -0.13
CA ARG A 16 -9.63 12.57 -0.87
C ARG A 16 -9.21 13.02 -2.27
N PRO A 17 -8.02 12.66 -2.79
CA PRO A 17 -7.80 12.80 -4.22
C PRO A 17 -8.97 12.09 -4.92
N PRO A 18 -9.66 12.75 -5.86
CA PRO A 18 -10.96 12.27 -6.29
C PRO A 18 -10.83 10.88 -6.91
N LEU A 19 -11.66 9.93 -6.46
CA LEU A 19 -11.93 8.64 -7.13
C LEU A 19 -12.54 8.81 -8.54
N ASN A 20 -12.47 10.02 -9.13
CA ASN A 20 -13.18 10.42 -10.34
C ASN A 20 -12.80 9.59 -11.57
N HIS A 21 -11.58 9.04 -11.62
CA HIS A 21 -11.14 8.25 -12.78
C HIS A 21 -11.81 6.87 -12.86
N SER A 22 -12.27 6.30 -11.74
CA SER A 22 -12.86 4.96 -11.73
C SER A 22 -14.30 4.92 -12.25
N PHE A 23 -14.98 6.07 -12.32
CA PHE A 23 -16.39 6.19 -12.71
C PHE A 23 -16.60 6.65 -14.17
N LYS A 24 -15.51 6.82 -14.93
CA LYS A 24 -15.52 7.17 -16.36
C LYS A 24 -15.56 5.95 -17.28
N VAL A 25 -15.58 4.74 -16.73
CA VAL A 25 -15.67 3.50 -17.51
C VAL A 25 -17.11 3.33 -18.01
N LYS A 26 -17.30 3.24 -19.33
CA LYS A 26 -18.61 3.01 -19.96
C LYS A 26 -19.29 1.80 -19.32
N GLY A 27 -20.49 1.98 -18.76
CA GLY A 27 -21.25 0.94 -18.05
C GLY A 27 -20.96 0.79 -16.54
N ARG A 28 -19.97 1.50 -15.97
CA ARG A 28 -19.69 1.51 -14.52
C ARG A 28 -19.71 2.94 -13.99
N GLY A 29 -20.92 3.46 -13.82
CA GLY A 29 -21.14 4.76 -13.20
C GLY A 29 -20.77 4.79 -11.71
N ARG A 30 -20.99 5.95 -11.08
CA ARG A 30 -20.82 6.08 -9.62
C ARG A 30 -21.69 5.06 -8.88
N PRO A 31 -21.21 4.45 -7.78
CA PRO A 31 -22.06 3.66 -6.90
C PRO A 31 -23.29 4.47 -6.53
N LYS A 32 -24.46 3.96 -6.93
CA LYS A 32 -25.74 4.57 -6.55
C LYS A 32 -26.15 4.00 -5.20
N ALA A 33 -26.76 4.83 -4.37
CA ALA A 33 -27.46 4.32 -3.20
C ALA A 33 -28.50 3.27 -3.65
N LYS A 34 -28.53 2.11 -2.99
CA LYS A 34 -29.55 1.09 -3.28
C LYS A 34 -30.91 1.62 -2.87
N ARG A 35 -31.97 1.25 -3.60
CA ARG A 35 -33.33 1.53 -3.16
C ARG A 35 -33.57 0.78 -1.86
N LYS A 36 -34.44 1.30 -0.98
CA LYS A 36 -34.74 0.69 0.32
C LYS A 36 -35.12 -0.79 0.22
N LYS A 37 -35.89 -1.17 -0.81
CA LYS A 37 -36.31 -2.56 -1.08
C LYS A 37 -35.17 -3.51 -1.52
N ASP A 38 -34.10 -2.96 -2.09
CA ASP A 38 -32.94 -3.71 -2.61
C ASP A 38 -31.79 -3.75 -1.58
N ALA A 39 -31.93 -3.02 -0.47
CA ALA A 39 -30.94 -2.93 0.59
C ALA A 39 -31.27 -3.94 1.69
N LEU A 40 -30.24 -4.67 2.12
CA LEU A 40 -30.37 -5.52 3.31
C LEU A 40 -30.54 -4.63 4.56
N PRO A 41 -31.37 -5.04 5.53
CA PRO A 41 -31.53 -4.31 6.78
C PRO A 41 -30.21 -4.11 7.51
N SER A 42 -29.93 -2.88 7.93
CA SER A 42 -28.77 -2.52 8.75
C SER A 42 -29.10 -1.32 9.62
N LEU A 43 -28.69 -1.38 10.89
CA LEU A 43 -28.81 -0.32 11.88
C LEU A 43 -27.42 -0.07 12.49
N GLU A 44 -27.08 1.19 12.74
CA GLU A 44 -25.80 1.57 13.33
C GLU A 44 -26.03 2.46 14.55
N TYR A 45 -25.41 2.07 15.66
CA TYR A 45 -25.52 2.75 16.95
C TYR A 45 -24.12 3.14 17.43
N THR A 46 -24.00 4.34 17.97
CA THR A 46 -22.78 4.85 18.62
C THR A 46 -22.90 4.71 20.14
N THR A 47 -21.86 5.06 20.90
CA THR A 47 -21.76 4.84 22.36
C THR A 47 -22.99 5.17 23.21
N ARG A 48 -23.83 6.14 22.81
CA ARG A 48 -25.06 6.50 23.55
C ARG A 48 -26.29 5.69 23.14
N GLY A 49 -26.23 5.03 21.99
CA GLY A 49 -27.36 4.34 21.37
C GLY A 49 -27.37 2.82 21.59
N PHE A 50 -26.42 2.26 22.35
CA PHE A 50 -26.46 0.85 22.72
C PHE A 50 -25.74 0.63 24.06
N ARG A 51 -26.02 -0.50 24.70
CA ARG A 51 -25.30 -0.99 25.89
C ARG A 51 -25.10 -2.49 25.77
N ILE A 52 -24.04 -3.01 26.37
CA ILE A 52 -23.87 -4.45 26.60
C ILE A 52 -24.02 -4.67 28.09
N THR A 53 -25.01 -5.47 28.51
CA THR A 53 -25.27 -5.79 29.92
C THR A 53 -25.59 -7.28 30.01
N ASP A 54 -24.95 -8.00 30.93
CA ASP A 54 -25.14 -9.45 31.15
C ASP A 54 -25.00 -10.28 29.87
N GLY A 55 -24.04 -9.94 29.01
CA GLY A 55 -23.79 -10.60 27.73
C GLY A 55 -24.85 -10.33 26.65
N ARG A 56 -25.82 -9.44 26.90
CA ARG A 56 -26.90 -9.07 25.97
C ARG A 56 -26.64 -7.68 25.36
N LEU A 57 -27.08 -7.50 24.11
CA LEU A 57 -27.05 -6.21 23.42
C LEU A 57 -28.38 -5.47 23.65
N CYS A 58 -28.32 -4.36 24.38
CA CYS A 58 -29.45 -3.47 24.61
C CYS A 58 -29.43 -2.34 23.57
N LEU A 59 -30.56 -2.14 22.88
CA LEU A 59 -30.78 -1.13 21.86
C LEU A 59 -31.95 -0.20 22.28
N PRO A 60 -32.12 0.96 21.64
CA PRO A 60 -33.22 1.88 21.94
C PRO A 60 -34.58 1.22 21.70
N GLY A 61 -35.61 1.71 22.39
CA GLY A 61 -36.94 1.11 22.30
C GLY A 61 -37.10 -0.18 23.13
N LYS A 62 -36.30 -0.35 24.20
CA LYS A 62 -36.33 -1.51 25.11
C LYS A 62 -36.03 -2.85 24.42
N VAL A 63 -35.32 -2.82 23.28
CA VAL A 63 -34.94 -4.03 22.56
C VAL A 63 -33.70 -4.62 23.22
N THR A 64 -33.80 -5.87 23.68
CA THR A 64 -32.66 -6.62 24.25
C THR A 64 -32.43 -7.90 23.46
N VAL A 65 -31.25 -8.00 22.84
CA VAL A 65 -30.87 -9.10 21.95
C VAL A 65 -29.86 -10.02 22.65
N PRO A 66 -30.13 -11.31 22.83
CA PRO A 66 -29.11 -12.26 23.25
C PRO A 66 -28.05 -12.37 22.14
N VAL A 67 -26.78 -12.22 22.48
CA VAL A 67 -25.68 -12.26 21.51
C VAL A 67 -24.88 -13.54 21.69
N VAL A 68 -24.73 -14.32 20.62
CA VAL A 68 -23.75 -15.39 20.57
C VAL A 68 -22.40 -14.78 20.21
N TRP A 69 -21.49 -14.76 21.19
CA TRP A 69 -20.20 -14.11 21.06
C TRP A 69 -19.22 -15.00 20.30
N SER A 70 -18.73 -14.53 19.15
CA SER A 70 -17.67 -15.24 18.41
C SER A 70 -16.27 -15.14 19.05
N ARG A 71 -16.11 -14.22 20.01
CA ARG A 71 -14.90 -13.93 20.78
C ARG A 71 -15.22 -12.84 21.81
N ASP A 72 -14.38 -12.73 22.84
CA ASP A 72 -14.40 -11.60 23.76
C ASP A 72 -14.01 -10.29 23.07
N LEU A 73 -14.58 -9.19 23.56
CA LEU A 73 -14.25 -7.84 23.12
C LEU A 73 -12.98 -7.37 23.85
N PRO A 74 -11.90 -7.00 23.14
CA PRO A 74 -10.66 -6.53 23.77
C PRO A 74 -10.76 -5.20 24.50
N SER A 75 -11.82 -4.43 24.25
CA SER A 75 -12.12 -3.17 24.93
C SER A 75 -13.61 -2.90 24.82
N ASP A 76 -14.07 -1.89 25.56
CA ASP A 76 -15.42 -1.35 25.36
C ASP A 76 -15.60 -0.86 23.92
N PRO A 77 -16.72 -1.22 23.27
CA PRO A 77 -16.97 -0.83 21.89
C PRO A 77 -17.44 0.62 21.76
N THR A 78 -17.01 1.29 20.71
CA THR A 78 -17.42 2.67 20.38
C THR A 78 -18.67 2.73 19.51
N SER A 79 -18.97 1.65 18.79
CA SER A 79 -20.18 1.51 17.98
C SER A 79 -20.52 0.05 17.74
N VAL A 80 -21.79 -0.20 17.42
CA VAL A 80 -22.29 -1.49 16.96
C VAL A 80 -23.09 -1.28 15.68
N ARG A 81 -22.84 -2.15 14.69
CA ARG A 81 -23.69 -2.29 13.51
C ARG A 81 -24.44 -3.61 13.58
N VAL A 82 -25.76 -3.53 13.60
CA VAL A 82 -26.67 -4.68 13.55
C VAL A 82 -27.17 -4.82 12.12
N TYR A 83 -26.89 -5.94 11.45
CA TYR A 83 -27.25 -6.11 10.05
C TYR A 83 -27.67 -7.55 9.75
N ARG A 84 -28.49 -7.71 8.71
CA ARG A 84 -28.92 -9.02 8.20
C ARG A 84 -28.15 -9.35 6.92
N ASP A 85 -27.67 -10.59 6.79
CA ASP A 85 -27.07 -11.07 5.54
C ASP A 85 -28.15 -11.49 4.51
N SER A 86 -27.71 -11.98 3.35
CA SER A 86 -28.60 -12.46 2.29
C SER A 86 -29.27 -13.80 2.60
N LEU A 87 -28.75 -14.55 3.58
CA LEU A 87 -29.34 -15.81 4.05
C LEU A 87 -30.38 -15.58 5.16
N GLY A 88 -30.49 -14.35 5.66
CA GLY A 88 -31.44 -13.97 6.69
C GLY A 88 -30.86 -13.95 8.11
N HIS A 89 -29.58 -14.26 8.28
CA HIS A 89 -28.93 -14.25 9.59
C HIS A 89 -28.58 -12.83 10.04
N TRP A 90 -28.79 -12.56 11.33
CA TRP A 90 -28.47 -11.29 11.95
C TRP A 90 -27.11 -11.32 12.63
N TYR A 91 -26.35 -10.23 12.49
CA TYR A 91 -25.05 -10.05 13.10
C TYR A 91 -24.94 -8.70 13.77
N ALA A 92 -24.28 -8.66 14.92
CA ALA A 92 -23.78 -7.44 15.55
C ALA A 92 -22.27 -7.35 15.33
N SER A 93 -21.81 -6.28 14.70
CA SER A 93 -20.38 -6.01 14.50
C SER A 93 -19.97 -4.81 15.34
N PHE A 94 -19.05 -5.04 16.27
CA PHE A 94 -18.58 -4.05 17.21
C PHE A 94 -17.27 -3.41 16.75
N VAL A 95 -17.16 -2.10 16.92
CA VAL A 95 -15.90 -1.37 16.79
C VAL A 95 -15.30 -1.23 18.16
N VAL A 96 -14.10 -1.80 18.36
CA VAL A 96 -13.36 -1.81 19.63
C VAL A 96 -11.97 -1.25 19.42
N ARG A 97 -11.41 -0.64 20.47
CA ARG A 97 -9.97 -0.37 20.52
C ARG A 97 -9.25 -1.71 20.70
N ARG A 98 -8.07 -1.83 20.10
CA ARG A 98 -7.17 -2.95 20.35
C ARG A 98 -5.81 -2.37 20.61
N ASP A 99 -5.25 -2.72 21.75
CA ASP A 99 -3.86 -2.39 22.03
C ASP A 99 -2.98 -3.32 21.17
N GLN A 100 -1.98 -2.72 20.54
CA GLN A 100 -1.07 -3.43 19.66
C GLN A 100 -0.04 -4.12 20.55
N ALA A 101 -0.14 -5.45 20.68
CA ALA A 101 0.86 -6.22 21.41
C ALA A 101 2.26 -5.91 20.85
N GLU A 102 3.21 -5.66 21.75
CA GLU A 102 4.58 -5.38 21.38
C GLU A 102 5.11 -6.60 20.63
N THR A 103 5.64 -6.36 19.44
CA THR A 103 6.05 -7.45 18.57
C THR A 103 7.41 -7.94 19.03
N PRO A 104 7.59 -9.26 19.25
CA PRO A 104 8.91 -9.80 19.55
C PRO A 104 9.88 -9.36 18.47
N LYS A 105 11.07 -8.90 18.87
CA LYS A 105 12.16 -8.67 17.91
C LYS A 105 12.30 -9.96 17.10
N ALA A 106 12.21 -9.84 15.78
CA ALA A 106 12.38 -11.01 14.93
C ALA A 106 13.86 -11.40 15.01
N ASP A 107 14.12 -12.67 15.33
CA ASP A 107 15.48 -13.23 15.31
C ASP A 107 16.04 -13.30 13.88
N LEU A 108 15.15 -13.27 12.89
CA LEU A 108 15.51 -13.25 11.47
C LEU A 108 15.72 -11.81 10.97
N PRO A 109 16.72 -11.57 10.11
CA PRO A 109 16.84 -10.32 9.38
C PRO A 109 15.56 -10.07 8.55
N GLY A 110 15.33 -8.82 8.15
CA GLY A 110 14.13 -8.46 7.41
C GLY A 110 13.91 -9.34 6.18
N ILE A 111 12.66 -9.52 5.75
CA ILE A 111 12.35 -10.25 4.53
C ILE A 111 12.10 -9.28 3.37
N GLY A 112 12.86 -9.44 2.28
CA GLY A 112 12.60 -8.74 1.03
C GLY A 112 11.53 -9.48 0.23
N VAL A 113 10.58 -8.76 -0.37
CA VAL A 113 9.46 -9.34 -1.12
C VAL A 113 9.34 -8.66 -2.48
N ASP A 114 9.61 -9.41 -3.54
CA ASP A 114 9.36 -9.02 -4.92
C ASP A 114 7.99 -9.56 -5.38
N TRP A 115 7.13 -8.68 -5.89
CA TRP A 115 5.76 -9.03 -6.29
C TRP A 115 5.67 -9.22 -7.80
N GLY A 116 5.34 -10.44 -8.22
CA GLY A 116 5.31 -10.83 -9.62
C GLY A 116 3.93 -11.24 -10.14
N VAL A 117 3.88 -11.50 -11.45
CA VAL A 117 2.68 -12.02 -12.13
C VAL A 117 2.76 -13.53 -12.40
N LYS A 118 3.97 -14.07 -12.62
CA LYS A 118 4.22 -15.51 -12.82
C LYS A 118 4.32 -16.24 -11.48
N THR A 119 4.99 -15.63 -10.51
CA THR A 119 5.01 -16.00 -9.09
C THR A 119 4.41 -14.84 -8.32
N THR A 120 3.43 -15.09 -7.44
CA THR A 120 2.69 -14.01 -6.77
C THR A 120 3.61 -13.15 -5.92
N ALA A 121 4.48 -13.79 -5.14
CA ALA A 121 5.56 -13.13 -4.43
C ALA A 121 6.78 -14.04 -4.34
N THR A 122 7.95 -13.52 -4.70
CA THR A 122 9.25 -14.15 -4.47
C THR A 122 9.93 -13.40 -3.33
N THR A 123 10.50 -14.13 -2.38
CA THR A 123 11.11 -13.56 -1.18
C THR A 123 12.59 -13.89 -1.09
N THR A 124 13.28 -13.28 -0.11
CA THR A 124 14.68 -13.59 0.16
C THR A 124 14.88 -15.02 0.70
N ASN A 125 13.87 -15.60 1.34
CA ASN A 125 13.88 -16.97 1.84
C ASN A 125 12.77 -17.81 1.16
N PRO A 126 13.13 -18.82 0.34
CA PRO A 126 12.17 -19.61 -0.47
C PRO A 126 10.96 -20.16 0.28
N VAL A 127 11.10 -20.45 1.59
CA VAL A 127 10.01 -21.01 2.42
C VAL A 127 8.80 -20.07 2.48
N PHE A 128 9.02 -18.77 2.27
CA PHE A 128 7.96 -17.75 2.27
C PHE A 128 7.53 -17.31 0.87
N ASP A 129 7.99 -17.98 -0.20
CA ASP A 129 7.55 -17.69 -1.56
C ASP A 129 6.05 -18.01 -1.70
N LEU A 130 5.32 -17.11 -2.35
CA LEU A 130 3.89 -17.28 -2.62
C LEU A 130 3.70 -17.65 -4.09
N PRO A 131 3.40 -18.92 -4.41
CA PRO A 131 3.22 -19.36 -5.78
C PRO A 131 1.98 -18.71 -6.42
N HIS A 132 1.90 -18.80 -7.75
CA HIS A 132 0.71 -18.41 -8.47
C HIS A 132 -0.30 -19.57 -8.50
N LEU A 133 -1.52 -19.36 -7.99
CA LEU A 133 -2.58 -20.39 -7.90
C LEU A 133 -3.37 -20.62 -9.21
N GLY A 134 -2.83 -20.24 -10.37
CA GLY A 134 -3.36 -20.64 -11.68
C GLY A 134 -4.66 -19.94 -12.16
N HIS A 135 -5.34 -19.12 -11.36
CA HIS A 135 -6.66 -18.58 -11.71
C HIS A 135 -6.69 -17.40 -12.72
N ARG A 136 -5.61 -17.08 -13.43
CA ARG A 136 -5.58 -15.96 -14.40
C ARG A 136 -5.23 -16.45 -15.81
N LYS A 137 -6.24 -16.49 -16.69
CA LYS A 137 -6.03 -16.72 -18.14
C LYS A 137 -5.20 -15.57 -18.75
N ARG A 138 -4.37 -15.88 -19.77
CA ARG A 138 -3.39 -14.98 -20.43
C ARG A 138 -4.01 -13.92 -21.35
N CYS A 139 -4.95 -13.11 -20.87
CA CYS A 139 -5.42 -11.95 -21.64
C CYS A 139 -4.72 -10.67 -21.13
N ALA A 140 -4.37 -9.73 -22.02
CA ALA A 140 -3.76 -8.45 -21.62
C ALA A 140 -4.62 -7.65 -20.61
N ALA A 141 -5.96 -7.79 -20.67
CA ALA A 141 -6.88 -7.25 -19.67
C ALA A 141 -6.69 -7.87 -18.27
N GLU A 142 -6.31 -9.15 -18.20
CA GLU A 142 -5.97 -9.84 -16.96
C GLU A 142 -4.62 -9.38 -16.40
N LEU A 143 -3.67 -8.91 -17.23
CA LEU A 143 -2.40 -8.34 -16.75
C LEU A 143 -2.63 -7.04 -15.98
N ALA A 144 -3.40 -6.10 -16.54
CA ALA A 144 -3.72 -4.84 -15.86
C ALA A 144 -4.53 -5.09 -14.56
N LYS A 145 -5.44 -6.07 -14.59
CA LYS A 145 -6.18 -6.53 -13.39
C LYS A 145 -5.25 -7.20 -12.37
N ALA A 146 -4.29 -7.99 -12.83
CA ALA A 146 -3.28 -8.62 -11.99
C ALA A 146 -2.38 -7.60 -11.31
N GLN A 147 -1.91 -6.59 -12.03
CA GLN A 147 -1.13 -5.48 -11.50
C GLN A 147 -1.93 -4.65 -10.49
N ARG A 148 -3.21 -4.35 -10.76
CA ARG A 148 -4.09 -3.71 -9.78
C ARG A 148 -4.29 -4.56 -8.52
N ALA A 149 -4.42 -5.87 -8.69
CA ALA A 149 -4.52 -6.81 -7.56
C ALA A 149 -3.24 -6.80 -6.71
N ILE A 150 -2.05 -6.75 -7.33
CA ILE A 150 -0.78 -6.58 -6.59
C ILE A 150 -0.78 -5.29 -5.77
N GLY A 151 -1.26 -4.17 -6.34
CA GLY A 151 -1.42 -2.92 -5.59
C GLY A 151 -2.36 -3.04 -4.39
N ALA A 152 -3.45 -3.80 -4.52
CA ALA A 152 -4.35 -4.10 -3.41
C ALA A 152 -3.69 -5.00 -2.34
N CYS A 153 -2.96 -6.04 -2.76
CA CYS A 153 -2.19 -6.91 -1.87
C CYS A 153 -1.15 -6.14 -1.07
N LYS A 154 -0.41 -5.21 -1.69
CA LYS A 154 0.56 -4.34 -0.99
C LYS A 154 -0.11 -3.49 0.10
N ARG A 155 -1.27 -2.89 -0.20
CA ARG A 155 -2.02 -2.11 0.80
C ARG A 155 -2.51 -2.98 1.95
N GLU A 156 -3.08 -4.15 1.64
CA GLU A 156 -3.55 -5.10 2.64
C GLU A 156 -2.40 -5.59 3.53
N LEU A 157 -1.22 -5.85 2.94
CA LEU A 157 -0.03 -6.26 3.67
C LEU A 157 0.42 -5.19 4.67
N VAL A 158 0.47 -3.91 4.25
CA VAL A 158 0.78 -2.80 5.16
C VAL A 158 -0.28 -2.73 6.27
N GLU A 159 -1.57 -2.81 5.91
CA GLU A 159 -2.67 -2.79 6.86
C GLU A 159 -2.48 -3.87 7.93
N ARG A 160 -2.29 -5.12 7.52
CA ARG A 160 -2.15 -6.30 8.38
C ARG A 160 -0.85 -6.25 9.18
N GLY A 161 0.25 -5.87 8.55
CA GLY A 161 1.55 -5.71 9.21
C GLY A 161 1.46 -4.71 10.35
N THR A 162 0.90 -3.53 10.10
CA THR A 162 0.62 -2.55 11.17
C THR A 162 -0.30 -3.14 12.23
N ARG A 163 -1.39 -3.83 11.85
CA ARG A 163 -2.29 -4.49 12.82
C ARG A 163 -1.57 -5.49 13.73
N ALA A 164 -0.52 -6.14 13.21
CA ALA A 164 0.26 -7.16 13.88
C ALA A 164 1.54 -6.63 14.54
N GLY A 165 1.75 -5.31 14.61
CA GLY A 165 2.97 -4.73 15.19
C GLY A 165 4.23 -4.87 14.33
N ARG A 166 4.07 -5.26 13.05
CA ARG A 166 5.19 -5.48 12.11
C ARG A 166 5.47 -4.22 11.29
N LYS A 167 6.75 -3.87 11.15
CA LYS A 167 7.21 -2.76 10.29
C LYS A 167 7.30 -3.21 8.83
N VAL A 168 6.41 -2.68 7.99
CA VAL A 168 6.44 -2.88 6.53
C VAL A 168 7.01 -1.64 5.86
N VAL A 169 8.03 -1.81 5.01
CA VAL A 169 8.66 -0.70 4.26
C VAL A 169 8.44 -0.93 2.77
N LEU A 170 7.84 0.06 2.10
CA LEU A 170 7.71 0.05 0.65
C LEU A 170 8.98 0.63 0.02
N VAL A 171 9.61 -0.16 -0.85
CA VAL A 171 10.78 0.24 -1.64
C VAL A 171 10.31 0.62 -3.05
N PRO A 172 10.78 1.75 -3.61
CA PRO A 172 10.51 2.10 -5.00
C PRO A 172 11.02 0.99 -5.94
N PRO A 173 10.22 0.59 -6.94
CA PRO A 173 10.56 -0.56 -7.79
C PRO A 173 11.73 -0.28 -8.76
N ALA A 174 12.10 0.99 -8.95
CA ALA A 174 13.14 1.38 -9.90
C ALA A 174 14.45 0.64 -9.63
N TYR A 175 15.01 0.05 -10.69
CA TYR A 175 16.31 -0.63 -10.70
C TYR A 175 16.44 -1.89 -9.83
N THR A 176 15.42 -2.27 -9.05
CA THR A 176 15.45 -3.44 -8.16
C THR A 176 15.77 -4.76 -8.88
N THR A 177 15.27 -4.94 -10.10
CA THR A 177 15.48 -6.13 -10.93
C THR A 177 16.74 -6.07 -11.81
N MET A 178 17.50 -4.97 -11.74
CA MET A 178 18.71 -4.72 -12.53
C MET A 178 19.95 -4.51 -11.66
N THR A 179 19.81 -4.24 -10.37
CA THR A 179 20.90 -4.10 -9.42
C THR A 179 21.28 -5.47 -8.84
N CYS A 180 22.58 -5.77 -8.88
CA CYS A 180 23.15 -6.95 -8.26
C CYS A 180 23.01 -6.88 -6.73
N SER A 181 22.44 -7.92 -6.13
CA SER A 181 22.30 -8.01 -4.68
C SER A 181 23.62 -8.32 -3.94
N ALA A 182 24.65 -8.80 -4.64
CA ALA A 182 25.95 -9.11 -4.07
C ALA A 182 26.91 -7.91 -4.06
N CYS A 183 27.08 -7.22 -5.19
CA CYS A 183 28.04 -6.11 -5.31
C CYS A 183 27.40 -4.72 -5.50
N GLY A 184 26.07 -4.64 -5.68
CA GLY A 184 25.37 -3.36 -5.89
C GLY A 184 25.45 -2.80 -7.31
N GLU A 185 26.26 -3.40 -8.20
CA GLU A 185 26.42 -2.94 -9.58
C GLU A 185 25.10 -3.03 -10.36
N ARG A 186 24.82 -2.03 -11.19
CA ARG A 186 23.60 -2.00 -12.00
C ARG A 186 23.89 -2.56 -13.38
N ALA A 187 23.10 -3.55 -13.80
CA ALA A 187 23.15 -4.05 -15.16
C ALA A 187 22.92 -2.90 -16.16
N ASN A 188 23.87 -2.72 -17.08
CA ASN A 188 23.84 -1.68 -18.10
C ASN A 188 22.85 -2.02 -19.24
N LEU A 189 22.57 -3.32 -19.45
CA LEU A 189 21.59 -3.78 -20.44
C LEU A 189 20.18 -3.85 -19.84
N ARG A 190 19.18 -3.35 -20.57
CA ARG A 190 17.76 -3.57 -20.23
C ARG A 190 17.43 -5.06 -20.32
N LEU A 191 17.38 -5.74 -19.18
CA LEU A 191 17.00 -7.16 -19.11
C LEU A 191 15.54 -7.33 -19.56
N GLY A 192 15.34 -7.99 -20.70
CA GLY A 192 14.02 -8.30 -21.25
C GLY A 192 13.14 -9.05 -20.26
N LEU A 193 11.81 -8.95 -20.41
CA LEU A 193 10.84 -9.59 -19.51
C LEU A 193 10.95 -11.13 -19.46
N GLY A 194 11.60 -11.75 -20.46
CA GLY A 194 11.85 -13.19 -20.53
C GLY A 194 13.06 -13.66 -19.72
N VAL A 195 13.95 -12.76 -19.32
CA VAL A 195 15.17 -13.12 -18.56
C VAL A 195 14.78 -13.52 -17.13
N ARG A 196 15.09 -14.76 -16.76
CA ARG A 196 14.78 -15.35 -15.44
C ARG A 196 15.99 -15.58 -14.57
N ILE A 197 17.17 -15.70 -15.17
CA ILE A 197 18.43 -15.78 -14.46
C ILE A 197 19.07 -14.39 -14.54
N PHE A 198 19.43 -13.85 -13.38
CA PHE A 198 20.23 -12.65 -13.26
C PHE A 198 21.69 -13.07 -13.17
N GLU A 199 22.52 -12.51 -14.04
CA GLU A 199 23.97 -12.70 -14.06
C GLU A 199 24.62 -11.33 -13.98
N CYS A 200 25.48 -11.13 -12.98
CA CYS A 200 26.19 -9.88 -12.81
C CYS A 200 27.48 -9.88 -13.64
N ALA A 201 27.58 -8.97 -14.60
CA ALA A 201 28.79 -8.81 -15.42
C ALA A 201 30.03 -8.36 -14.61
N ALA A 202 29.84 -7.72 -13.44
CA ALA A 202 30.94 -7.18 -12.65
C ALA A 202 31.53 -8.17 -11.64
N CYS A 203 30.71 -9.02 -11.02
CA CYS A 203 31.17 -9.96 -9.98
C CYS A 203 30.83 -11.43 -10.26
N GLY A 204 30.18 -11.74 -11.38
CA GLY A 204 29.78 -13.10 -11.75
C GLY A 204 28.63 -13.67 -10.91
N HIS A 205 27.99 -12.90 -10.03
CA HIS A 205 26.88 -13.40 -9.22
C HIS A 205 25.70 -13.84 -10.08
N THR A 206 25.24 -15.08 -9.85
CA THR A 206 24.11 -15.68 -10.57
C THR A 206 22.99 -16.09 -9.61
N ALA A 207 21.76 -15.69 -9.94
CA ALA A 207 20.58 -16.07 -9.16
C ALA A 207 19.30 -15.99 -10.02
N CYS A 208 18.19 -16.54 -9.52
CA CYS A 208 16.87 -16.17 -10.05
C CYS A 208 16.68 -14.66 -9.96
N ARG A 209 16.25 -14.02 -11.06
CA ARG A 209 16.08 -12.57 -11.18
C ARG A 209 15.17 -12.00 -10.09
N ASP A 210 14.03 -12.65 -9.84
CA ASP A 210 13.05 -12.20 -8.83
C ASP A 210 13.62 -12.35 -7.40
N ARG A 211 14.50 -13.35 -7.17
CA ARG A 211 15.17 -13.53 -5.88
C ARG A 211 16.31 -12.53 -5.67
N ASN A 212 17.07 -12.22 -6.72
CA ASN A 212 18.02 -11.11 -6.70
C ASN A 212 17.29 -9.78 -6.40
N ALA A 213 16.15 -9.54 -7.04
CA ALA A 213 15.32 -8.37 -6.76
C ALA A 213 14.84 -8.32 -5.30
N ALA A 214 14.37 -9.45 -4.75
CA ALA A 214 13.97 -9.54 -3.34
C ALA A 214 15.13 -9.19 -2.39
N ARG A 215 16.35 -9.67 -2.65
CA ARG A 215 17.55 -9.32 -1.86
C ARG A 215 17.93 -7.84 -1.99
N THR A 216 17.87 -7.29 -3.20
CA THR A 216 18.09 -5.85 -3.45
C THR A 216 17.05 -4.98 -2.73
N ILE A 217 15.78 -5.41 -2.69
CA ILE A 217 14.71 -4.74 -1.95
C ILE A 217 15.03 -4.72 -0.45
N LEU A 218 15.46 -5.85 0.12
CA LEU A 218 15.87 -5.93 1.53
C LEU A 218 17.02 -4.97 1.84
N ALA A 219 18.12 -5.06 1.10
CA ALA A 219 19.29 -4.21 1.27
C ALA A 219 18.95 -2.71 1.10
N THR A 220 18.02 -2.38 0.19
CA THR A 220 17.55 -0.99 0.01
C THR A 220 16.68 -0.53 1.17
N ALA A 221 15.82 -1.39 1.71
CA ALA A 221 15.00 -1.08 2.87
C ALA A 221 15.87 -0.88 4.12
N GLU A 222 16.92 -1.67 4.29
CA GLU A 222 17.89 -1.55 5.39
C GLU A 222 18.71 -0.26 5.28
N ARG A 223 19.24 0.06 4.10
CA ARG A 223 19.91 1.36 3.86
C ARG A 223 19.00 2.56 4.12
N ARG A 224 17.76 2.50 3.64
CA ARG A 224 16.75 3.56 3.91
C ARG A 224 16.40 3.68 5.39
N ARG A 225 16.48 2.58 6.15
CA ARG A 225 16.29 2.61 7.60
C ARG A 225 17.50 3.22 8.31
N ALA A 226 18.72 2.94 7.82
CA ALA A 226 19.95 3.54 8.34
C ALA A 226 20.02 5.06 8.07
N SER A 227 19.58 5.52 6.89
CA SER A 227 19.51 6.96 6.57
C SER A 227 18.26 7.67 7.09
N ALA A 228 17.32 6.97 7.75
CA ALA A 228 16.11 7.60 8.29
C ALA A 228 16.39 8.48 9.52
N ASP A 229 17.57 8.38 10.13
CA ASP A 229 18.02 9.34 11.13
C ASP A 229 18.34 10.73 10.51
N ASP A 230 18.70 10.80 9.22
CA ASP A 230 18.91 12.08 8.50
C ASP A 230 17.60 12.71 7.96
N VAL A 231 16.53 11.93 7.78
CA VAL A 231 15.25 12.44 7.22
C VAL A 231 14.50 13.35 8.21
N ARG A 232 14.81 13.27 9.53
CA ARG A 232 14.25 14.20 10.52
C ARG A 232 14.66 15.65 10.25
N HIS A 233 15.86 15.89 9.71
CA HIS A 233 16.30 17.24 9.34
C HIS A 233 15.59 17.78 8.10
N LEU A 234 15.33 16.93 7.09
CA LEU A 234 14.66 17.37 5.86
C LEU A 234 13.17 17.71 6.07
N ILE A 235 12.47 17.03 6.98
CA ILE A 235 11.03 17.29 7.23
C ILE A 235 10.83 18.61 8.01
N ALA A 236 11.80 19.03 8.83
CA ALA A 236 11.75 20.31 9.54
C ALA A 236 11.90 21.51 8.59
N SER A 237 12.77 21.41 7.58
CA SER A 237 13.04 22.49 6.63
C SER A 237 11.87 22.84 5.70
N PHE A 238 10.85 21.99 5.57
CA PHE A 238 9.68 22.25 4.73
C PHE A 238 8.57 23.05 5.43
N ARG A 239 8.69 23.38 6.72
CA ARG A 239 7.63 24.07 7.47
C ARG A 239 7.76 25.60 7.55
N ASP A 240 8.95 26.16 7.29
CA ASP A 240 9.20 27.61 7.44
C ASP A 240 9.50 28.31 6.10
N GLY A 241 8.72 28.02 5.07
CA GLY A 241 8.78 28.72 3.77
C GLY A 241 7.63 29.71 3.60
N GLY A 242 7.63 30.81 4.36
CA GLY A 242 6.71 31.93 4.18
C GLY A 242 6.98 32.72 2.89
N SER A 243 5.91 33.11 2.23
CA SER A 243 5.83 33.84 0.96
C SER A 243 6.71 35.10 0.89
N GLY A 244 7.52 35.21 -0.17
CA GLY A 244 8.16 36.46 -0.58
C GLY A 244 8.25 36.52 -2.10
N ALA A 245 7.38 37.32 -2.73
CA ALA A 245 7.41 37.59 -4.16
C ALA A 245 8.60 38.48 -4.51
N VAL A 246 9.39 38.11 -5.52
CA VAL A 246 10.41 38.99 -6.13
C VAL A 246 10.19 39.00 -7.64
N ARG A 247 10.02 40.22 -8.18
CA ARG A 247 9.84 40.55 -9.60
C ARG A 247 11.06 40.13 -10.42
N ALA A 248 10.81 39.63 -11.64
CA ALA A 248 11.83 39.46 -12.66
C ALA A 248 12.20 40.84 -13.28
N GLY A 249 13.48 41.20 -13.22
CA GLY A 249 14.07 42.27 -14.04
C GLY A 249 14.80 41.65 -15.24
N ASN A 250 14.60 42.22 -16.42
CA ASN A 250 15.31 41.84 -17.66
C ASN A 250 16.80 42.18 -17.56
N PRO A 251 17.70 41.37 -18.16
CA PRO A 251 19.10 41.73 -18.32
C PRO A 251 19.35 42.56 -19.60
N GLU A 252 20.27 43.52 -19.48
CA GLU A 252 20.81 44.39 -20.55
C GLU A 252 21.90 43.68 -21.40
N PRO A 253 22.21 44.17 -22.62
CA PRO A 253 23.11 43.51 -23.57
C PRO A 253 24.58 43.88 -23.35
N GLY A 254 25.46 42.87 -23.39
CA GLY A 254 26.92 43.04 -23.38
C GLY A 254 27.56 42.95 -24.78
N PRO A 255 28.74 43.57 -25.01
CA PRO A 255 29.23 43.86 -26.36
C PRO A 255 30.17 42.81 -26.95
N GLY A 256 30.02 42.63 -28.27
CA GLY A 256 31.06 42.47 -29.31
C GLY A 256 32.32 41.62 -29.05
N GLY A 257 32.42 40.49 -29.75
CA GLY A 257 33.67 39.80 -30.04
C GLY A 257 33.60 39.09 -31.41
N LYS A 258 34.54 39.42 -32.30
CA LYS A 258 34.58 39.08 -33.74
C LYS A 258 34.86 37.59 -34.03
N SER A 259 34.35 37.15 -35.19
CA SER A 259 34.60 35.89 -35.91
C SER A 259 36.08 35.65 -36.26
N PRO A 260 36.47 34.40 -36.60
CA PRO A 260 36.34 33.87 -37.98
C PRO A 260 35.75 32.44 -37.98
N GLY A 261 35.00 31.93 -38.96
CA GLY A 261 35.16 31.95 -40.40
C GLY A 261 35.55 30.53 -40.87
N CYS A 262 34.91 30.03 -41.95
CA CYS A 262 35.25 28.86 -42.77
C CYS A 262 34.64 27.49 -42.36
N ILE A 263 34.10 26.60 -43.21
CA ILE A 263 33.83 26.51 -44.67
C ILE A 263 32.72 25.44 -44.85
N ARG A 264 31.89 25.58 -45.90
CA ARG A 264 30.81 24.67 -46.33
C ARG A 264 31.35 23.36 -46.93
N GLY A 265 30.52 22.31 -46.89
CA GLY A 265 30.70 21.13 -47.73
C GLY A 265 29.44 20.26 -47.75
N ASP A 266 28.56 20.54 -48.72
CA ASP A 266 27.51 19.61 -49.16
C ASP A 266 28.14 18.39 -49.84
N ARG A 267 27.61 17.20 -49.55
CA ARG A 267 27.30 16.20 -50.57
C ARG A 267 26.21 15.25 -50.08
#